data_AF-A0A5U6H620-F1
#
_entry.id   AF-A0A5U6H620-F1
#
_cell.length_a   1.000
_cell.length_b   1.000
_cell.length_c   1.000
_cell.angle_alpha   90.00
_cell.angle_beta   90.00
_cell.angle_gamma   90.00
#
_symmetry.space_group_name_H-M   'P 1'
#
loop_
_entity.id
_entity.type
_entity.pdbx_description
1 polymer ?
#
loop_
_entity_poly.entity_id
_entity_poly.type
_entity_poly.pdbx_seq_one_letter_code
_entity_poly.pdbx_strand_id
1 'polypeptide(L)'
;MTALNKQALRERYSPKPVPECHICGKEMTIQRISSSRITYGCTGATYDDNGCHYTEGRSIADDHYEQSRVTIVDVSDPDVLALLDENIQLQREKDAMEAVALALRDDMRQSREKLEAAERRIAEHCKVLNSLAAVARRYLPDYDEHPEIQAADELLESAAGIGVKQQEDIVDSDVGSRNQPGTVTAIYIGAGDFVKVKGQVFEVEETDFDDHDVTLWFVGGNALKCSAGCPVEVVSAPVAAGIKVKGE
;
A
#
# COMPACT_ATOMS: atom_id res chain seq x y z
N MET A 1 -16.19 9.81 -3.08
CA MET A 1 -17.01 8.57 -3.01
C MET A 1 -17.94 8.69 -1.82
N THR A 2 -19.25 8.53 -2.01
CA THR A 2 -20.20 8.43 -0.89
C THR A 2 -19.87 7.18 -0.09
N ALA A 3 -19.81 7.29 1.23
CA ALA A 3 -19.64 6.12 2.09
C ALA A 3 -20.81 5.17 1.82
N LEU A 4 -20.55 4.08 1.09
CA LEU A 4 -21.55 3.05 0.84
C LEU A 4 -21.98 2.50 2.20
N ASN A 5 -23.29 2.53 2.43
CA ASN A 5 -23.86 1.97 3.65
C ASN A 5 -23.78 0.44 3.56
N LYS A 6 -22.73 -0.14 4.16
CA LYS A 6 -22.49 -1.59 4.19
C LYS A 6 -23.66 -2.36 4.81
N GLN A 7 -24.36 -1.78 5.79
CA GLN A 7 -25.54 -2.40 6.39
C GLN A 7 -26.69 -2.52 5.38
N ALA A 8 -26.95 -1.45 4.62
CA ALA A 8 -27.98 -1.46 3.57
C ALA A 8 -27.65 -2.43 2.43
N LEU A 9 -26.37 -2.69 2.15
CA LEU A 9 -25.95 -3.73 1.21
C LEU A 9 -26.20 -5.11 1.80
N ARG A 10 -25.82 -5.35 3.06
CA ARG A 10 -26.06 -6.63 3.74
C ARG A 10 -27.54 -7.00 3.72
N GLU A 11 -28.42 -6.06 4.05
CA GLU A 11 -29.88 -6.27 4.03
C GLU A 11 -30.41 -6.59 2.64
N ARG A 12 -29.87 -5.96 1.60
CA ARG A 12 -30.33 -6.14 0.22
C ARG A 12 -30.00 -7.52 -0.36
N TYR A 13 -28.82 -8.05 -0.03
CA TYR A 13 -28.33 -9.34 -0.50
C TYR A 13 -28.62 -10.48 0.48
N SER A 14 -29.26 -10.19 1.61
CA SER A 14 -29.72 -11.21 2.55
C SER A 14 -30.94 -11.96 2.02
N PRO A 15 -31.11 -13.25 2.38
CA PRO A 15 -32.30 -14.03 2.08
C PRO A 15 -33.58 -13.27 2.45
N LYS A 16 -34.48 -13.14 1.48
CA LYS A 16 -35.77 -12.48 1.71
C LYS A 16 -36.73 -13.43 2.45
N PRO A 17 -37.49 -12.92 3.44
CA PRO A 17 -38.49 -13.73 4.13
C PRO A 17 -39.60 -14.15 3.16
N VAL A 18 -40.26 -15.26 3.50
CA VAL A 18 -41.46 -15.72 2.78
C VAL A 18 -42.56 -14.67 2.94
N PRO A 19 -43.22 -14.24 1.84
CA PRO A 19 -44.28 -13.24 1.93
C PRO A 19 -45.54 -13.81 2.58
N GLU A 20 -46.28 -12.94 3.25
CA GLU A 20 -47.62 -13.23 3.74
C GLU A 20 -48.67 -13.02 2.64
N CYS A 21 -49.73 -13.81 2.70
CA CYS A 21 -50.87 -13.68 1.80
C CYS A 21 -51.61 -12.37 2.06
N HIS A 22 -51.73 -11.50 1.07
CA HIS A 22 -52.47 -10.24 1.19
C HIS A 22 -53.99 -10.41 1.38
N ILE A 23 -54.53 -11.62 1.22
CA ILE A 23 -55.97 -11.91 1.39
C ILE A 23 -56.27 -12.40 2.82
N CYS A 24 -55.44 -13.27 3.39
CA CYS A 24 -55.69 -13.90 4.70
C CYS A 24 -54.57 -13.76 5.74
N GLY A 25 -53.44 -13.14 5.41
CA GLY A 25 -52.30 -12.91 6.30
C GLY A 25 -51.45 -14.14 6.61
N LYS A 26 -51.79 -15.33 6.09
CA LYS A 26 -50.99 -16.54 6.32
C LYS A 26 -49.72 -16.55 5.45
N GLU A 27 -48.65 -17.13 5.98
CA GLU A 27 -47.42 -17.39 5.24
C GLU A 27 -47.71 -18.19 3.96
N MET A 28 -47.13 -17.76 2.84
CA MET A 28 -47.36 -18.37 1.54
C MET A 28 -46.38 -19.51 1.26
N THR A 29 -46.70 -20.41 0.33
CA THR A 29 -45.80 -21.49 -0.09
C THR A 29 -45.18 -21.20 -1.45
N ILE A 30 -43.98 -21.74 -1.70
CA ILE A 30 -43.32 -21.65 -3.00
C ILE A 30 -44.06 -22.54 -4.00
N GLN A 31 -44.54 -21.95 -5.08
CA GLN A 31 -45.27 -22.66 -6.15
C GLN A 31 -44.40 -22.93 -7.36
N ARG A 32 -43.45 -22.02 -7.64
CA ARG A 32 -42.52 -22.15 -8.75
C ARG A 32 -41.25 -21.36 -8.48
N ILE A 33 -40.10 -21.96 -8.80
CA ILE A 33 -38.81 -21.27 -8.86
C ILE A 33 -38.36 -21.30 -10.32
N SER A 34 -38.14 -20.13 -10.90
CA SER A 34 -37.57 -19.96 -12.25
C SER A 34 -36.37 -19.04 -12.17
N SER A 35 -35.18 -19.62 -11.96
CA SER A 35 -33.96 -18.85 -11.67
C SER A 35 -34.20 -17.89 -10.49
N SER A 36 -33.96 -16.59 -10.65
CA SER A 36 -34.17 -15.58 -9.62
C SER A 36 -35.63 -15.20 -9.37
N ARG A 37 -36.60 -15.74 -10.12
CA ARG A 37 -38.03 -15.45 -9.89
C ARG A 37 -38.67 -16.57 -9.09
N ILE A 38 -39.11 -16.23 -7.87
CA ILE A 38 -39.84 -17.12 -6.98
C ILE A 38 -41.31 -16.69 -6.97
N THR A 39 -42.19 -17.59 -7.38
CA THR A 39 -43.64 -17.39 -7.28
C THR A 39 -44.15 -18.05 -6.01
N TYR A 40 -44.76 -17.23 -5.15
CA TYR A 40 -45.44 -17.67 -3.95
C TYR A 40 -46.96 -17.72 -4.20
N GLY A 41 -47.65 -18.64 -3.54
CA GLY A 41 -49.11 -18.75 -3.58
C GLY A 41 -49.66 -19.18 -2.23
N CYS A 42 -50.85 -18.71 -1.86
CA CYS A 42 -51.54 -19.18 -0.67
C CYS A 42 -52.42 -20.37 -1.06
N THR A 43 -51.93 -21.58 -0.80
CA THR A 43 -52.65 -22.83 -1.11
C THR A 43 -53.74 -23.17 -0.10
N GLY A 44 -53.72 -22.55 1.09
CA GLY A 44 -54.59 -22.93 2.20
C GLY A 44 -54.32 -24.34 2.75
N ALA A 45 -53.20 -24.94 2.34
CA ALA A 45 -52.74 -26.22 2.81
C ALA A 45 -51.99 -26.08 4.14
N THR A 46 -52.26 -26.99 5.05
CA THR A 46 -51.49 -27.21 6.28
C THR A 46 -50.92 -28.63 6.23
N TYR A 47 -49.68 -28.76 6.68
CA TYR A 47 -48.94 -30.02 6.70
C TYR A 47 -48.75 -30.45 8.15
N ASP A 48 -49.26 -31.62 8.50
CA ASP A 48 -49.04 -32.27 9.79
C ASP A 48 -48.61 -33.74 9.60
N ASP A 49 -48.47 -34.48 10.70
CA ASP A 49 -48.09 -35.90 10.68
C ASP A 49 -49.10 -36.79 9.92
N ASN A 50 -50.33 -36.31 9.69
CA ASN A 50 -51.39 -37.00 8.96
C ASN A 50 -51.42 -36.62 7.46
N GLY A 51 -50.54 -35.71 7.03
CA GLY A 51 -50.38 -35.30 5.64
C GLY A 51 -50.90 -33.89 5.35
N CYS A 52 -51.16 -33.63 4.07
CA CYS A 52 -51.64 -32.33 3.61
C CYS A 52 -53.16 -32.25 3.73
N HIS A 53 -53.65 -31.25 4.47
CA HIS A 53 -55.07 -30.95 4.57
C HIS A 53 -55.34 -29.48 4.23
N TYR A 54 -56.44 -29.22 3.54
CA TYR A 54 -56.85 -27.87 3.17
C TYR A 54 -57.87 -27.35 4.17
N THR A 55 -57.82 -26.06 4.48
CA THR A 55 -58.92 -25.43 5.21
C THR A 55 -60.24 -25.57 4.45
N GLU A 56 -61.35 -25.67 5.18
CA GLU A 56 -62.67 -25.91 4.59
C GLU A 56 -63.01 -24.91 3.47
N GLY A 57 -63.48 -25.42 2.34
CA GLY A 57 -63.76 -24.62 1.14
C GLY A 57 -62.54 -24.21 0.31
N ARG A 58 -61.33 -24.68 0.65
CA ARG A 58 -60.10 -24.41 -0.12
C ARG A 58 -59.65 -25.61 -0.96
N SER A 59 -58.97 -25.34 -2.07
CA SER A 59 -58.32 -26.35 -2.91
C SER A 59 -57.07 -25.81 -3.61
N ILE A 60 -56.30 -26.69 -4.24
CA ILE A 60 -55.02 -26.35 -4.91
C ILE A 60 -55.16 -25.36 -6.10
N ALA A 61 -56.39 -25.08 -6.54
CA ALA A 61 -56.68 -24.18 -7.66
C ALA A 61 -57.98 -23.39 -7.44
N ASP A 62 -58.23 -22.96 -6.20
CA ASP A 62 -59.35 -22.06 -5.92
C ASP A 62 -59.04 -20.58 -6.26
N ASP A 63 -60.08 -19.74 -6.25
CA ASP A 63 -59.95 -18.30 -6.55
C ASP A 63 -58.95 -17.62 -5.61
N HIS A 64 -58.88 -18.06 -4.35
CA HIS A 64 -57.94 -17.51 -3.39
C HIS A 64 -56.50 -17.83 -3.79
N TYR A 65 -56.23 -19.07 -4.20
CA TYR A 65 -54.94 -19.48 -4.70
C TYR A 65 -54.56 -18.63 -5.91
N GLU A 66 -55.43 -18.49 -6.90
CA GLU A 66 -55.16 -17.70 -8.11
C GLU A 66 -54.88 -16.22 -7.80
N GLN A 67 -55.74 -15.60 -6.98
CA GLN A 67 -55.64 -14.18 -6.62
C GLN A 67 -54.46 -13.89 -5.68
N SER A 68 -54.06 -14.86 -4.85
CA SER A 68 -52.98 -14.64 -3.89
C SER A 68 -51.58 -14.62 -4.49
N ARG A 69 -51.40 -15.10 -5.74
CA ARG A 69 -50.06 -15.33 -6.30
C ARG A 69 -49.24 -14.05 -6.47
N VAL A 70 -48.02 -14.07 -5.94
CA VAL A 70 -47.03 -13.01 -6.12
C VAL A 70 -45.74 -13.60 -6.66
N THR A 71 -45.05 -12.88 -7.54
CA THR A 71 -43.71 -13.26 -8.00
C THR A 71 -42.69 -12.24 -7.51
N ILE A 72 -41.72 -12.71 -6.74
CA ILE A 72 -40.64 -11.92 -6.18
C ILE A 72 -39.36 -12.26 -6.93
N VAL A 73 -38.59 -11.23 -7.27
CA VAL A 73 -37.21 -11.41 -7.74
C VAL A 73 -36.31 -11.53 -6.52
N ASP A 74 -35.74 -12.71 -6.33
CA ASP A 74 -34.70 -12.95 -5.36
C ASP A 74 -33.37 -12.40 -5.87
N VAL A 75 -32.79 -11.51 -5.08
CA VAL A 75 -31.48 -10.88 -5.34
C VAL A 75 -30.50 -11.23 -4.23
N SER A 76 -30.85 -12.19 -3.38
CA SER A 76 -29.99 -12.66 -2.31
C SER A 76 -28.77 -13.33 -2.90
N ASP A 77 -27.60 -13.01 -2.38
CA ASP A 77 -26.33 -13.49 -2.91
C ASP A 77 -25.36 -13.75 -1.74
N PRO A 78 -25.07 -15.02 -1.40
CA PRO A 78 -24.18 -15.35 -0.30
C PRO A 78 -22.72 -14.95 -0.58
N ASP A 79 -22.30 -14.91 -1.84
CA ASP A 79 -20.92 -14.55 -2.21
C ASP A 79 -20.70 -13.05 -1.98
N VAL A 80 -21.70 -12.22 -2.31
CA VAL A 80 -21.65 -10.78 -2.01
C VAL A 80 -21.59 -10.52 -0.50
N LEU A 81 -22.32 -11.29 0.31
CA LEU A 81 -22.27 -11.18 1.78
C LEU A 81 -20.90 -11.59 2.33
N ALA A 82 -20.33 -12.68 1.82
CA ALA A 82 -18.99 -13.13 2.21
C ALA A 82 -17.92 -12.08 1.88
N LEU A 83 -17.96 -11.51 0.66
CA LEU A 83 -17.07 -10.42 0.26
C LEU A 83 -17.24 -9.16 1.11
N LEU A 84 -18.47 -8.88 1.56
CA LEU A 84 -18.73 -7.74 2.44
C LEU A 84 -18.12 -7.96 3.84
N ASP A 85 -18.22 -9.18 4.37
CA ASP A 85 -17.60 -9.57 5.64
C ASP A 85 -16.07 -9.50 5.56
N GLU A 86 -15.48 -10.02 4.48
CA GLU A 86 -14.04 -9.91 4.20
C GLU A 86 -13.60 -8.43 4.10
N ASN A 87 -14.34 -7.59 3.38
CA ASN A 87 -14.03 -6.17 3.26
C ASN A 87 -14.11 -5.43 4.60
N ILE A 88 -15.07 -5.79 5.47
CA ILE A 88 -15.15 -5.24 6.83
C ILE A 88 -13.94 -5.68 7.67
N GLN A 89 -13.52 -6.93 7.54
CA GLN A 89 -12.36 -7.46 8.24
C GLN A 89 -11.06 -6.78 7.78
N LEU A 90 -10.83 -6.69 6.47
CA LEU A 90 -9.67 -6.02 5.88
C LEU A 90 -9.60 -4.55 6.27
N GLN A 91 -10.74 -3.86 6.36
CA GLN A 91 -10.76 -2.47 6.83
C GLN A 91 -10.26 -2.36 8.29
N ARG A 92 -10.69 -3.27 9.17
CA ARG A 92 -10.24 -3.28 10.56
C ARG A 92 -8.74 -3.57 10.68
N GLU A 93 -8.25 -4.52 9.89
CA GLU A 93 -6.82 -4.86 9.85
C GLU A 93 -5.98 -3.73 9.31
N LYS A 94 -6.45 -3.05 8.25
CA LYS A 94 -5.84 -1.83 7.74
C LYS A 94 -5.76 -0.76 8.83
N ASP A 95 -6.87 -0.46 9.50
CA ASP A 95 -6.91 0.57 10.53
C ASP A 95 -5.98 0.23 11.71
N ALA A 96 -5.89 -1.05 12.08
CA ALA A 96 -4.95 -1.53 13.10
C ALA A 96 -3.48 -1.40 12.66
N MET A 97 -3.17 -1.77 11.41
CA MET A 97 -1.83 -1.64 10.84
C MET A 97 -1.40 -0.17 10.76
N GLU A 98 -2.31 0.72 10.35
CA GLU A 98 -2.07 2.16 10.29
C GLU A 98 -1.79 2.73 11.69
N ALA A 99 -2.53 2.31 12.71
CA ALA A 99 -2.26 2.68 14.10
C ALA A 99 -0.87 2.22 14.58
N VAL A 100 -0.46 0.99 14.25
CA VAL A 100 0.87 0.47 14.57
C VAL A 100 1.97 1.25 13.83
N ALA A 101 1.78 1.56 12.56
CA ALA A 101 2.74 2.32 11.77
C ALA A 101 2.95 3.75 12.32
N LEU A 102 1.86 4.38 12.79
CA LEU A 102 1.94 5.68 13.46
C LEU A 102 2.72 5.59 14.77
N ALA A 103 2.43 4.61 15.62
CA ALA A 103 3.15 4.40 16.87
C ALA A 103 4.65 4.16 16.63
N LEU A 104 5.00 3.31 15.66
CA LEU A 104 6.39 3.06 15.31
C LEU A 104 7.11 4.34 14.82
N ARG A 105 6.44 5.16 14.02
CA ARG A 105 6.99 6.44 13.55
C ARG A 105 7.30 7.38 14.71
N ASP A 106 6.41 7.46 15.69
CA ASP A 106 6.60 8.28 16.88
C ASP A 106 7.75 7.76 17.76
N ASP A 107 7.84 6.44 17.95
CA ASP A 107 8.95 5.81 18.67
C ASP A 107 10.31 6.05 18.00
N MET A 108 10.36 5.97 16.67
CA MET A 108 11.57 6.27 15.90
C MET A 108 11.96 7.75 16.03
N ARG A 109 11.00 8.66 15.99
CA ARG A 109 11.25 10.10 16.23
C ARG A 109 11.82 10.33 17.62
N GLN A 110 11.20 9.76 18.65
CA GLN A 110 11.66 9.91 20.03
C GLN A 110 13.07 9.31 20.21
N SER A 111 13.36 8.19 19.55
CA SER A 111 14.68 7.56 19.58
C SER A 111 15.74 8.44 18.91
N ARG A 112 15.42 9.08 17.78
CA ARG A 112 16.30 10.07 17.12
C ARG A 112 16.57 11.28 18.02
N GLU A 113 15.54 11.83 18.66
CA GLU A 113 15.71 12.96 19.60
C GLU A 113 16.62 12.61 20.78
N LYS A 114 16.45 11.40 21.35
CA LYS A 114 17.33 10.89 22.41
C LYS A 114 18.77 10.70 21.92
N LEU A 115 18.95 10.20 20.69
CA LEU A 115 20.27 10.04 20.09
C LEU A 115 20.95 11.39 19.89
N GLU A 116 20.27 12.37 19.29
CA GLU A 116 20.81 13.73 19.12
C GLU A 116 21.17 14.39 20.46
N ALA A 117 20.34 14.20 21.50
CA ALA A 117 20.62 14.72 22.82
C ALA A 117 21.87 14.04 23.44
N ALA A 118 22.05 12.73 23.24
CA ALA A 118 23.23 12.01 23.68
C ALA A 118 24.48 12.48 22.92
N GLU A 119 24.41 12.64 21.60
CA GLU A 119 25.49 13.15 20.76
C GLU A 119 25.91 14.56 21.18
N ARG A 120 24.96 15.47 21.45
CA ARG A 120 25.25 16.81 21.97
C ARG A 120 25.99 16.76 23.31
N ARG A 121 25.57 15.87 24.22
CA ARG A 121 26.24 15.68 25.53
C ARG A 121 27.65 15.12 25.37
N ILE A 122 27.85 14.16 24.47
CA ILE A 122 29.17 13.60 24.16
C ILE A 122 30.07 14.69 23.58
N ALA A 123 29.59 15.47 22.61
CA ALA A 123 30.35 16.58 22.03
C ALA A 123 30.78 17.61 23.09
N GLU A 124 29.90 17.94 24.04
CA GLU A 124 30.24 18.85 25.14
C GLU A 124 31.29 18.25 26.10
N HIS A 125 31.13 16.97 26.48
CA HIS A 125 32.14 16.26 27.26
C HIS A 125 33.51 16.23 26.55
N CYS A 126 33.54 16.00 25.24
CA CYS A 126 34.77 16.04 24.44
C CYS A 126 35.44 17.42 24.49
N LYS A 127 34.69 18.52 24.42
CA LYS A 127 35.26 19.88 24.57
C LYS A 127 35.90 20.09 25.93
N VAL A 128 35.22 19.64 27.00
CA VAL A 128 35.73 19.75 28.37
C VAL A 128 37.01 18.93 28.51
N LEU A 129 37.02 17.68 28.06
CA LEU A 129 38.20 16.81 28.08
C LEU A 129 39.37 17.41 27.29
N ASN A 130 39.12 17.93 26.10
CA ASN A 130 40.14 18.60 25.30
C ASN A 130 40.75 19.81 26.02
N SER A 131 39.91 20.60 26.70
CA SER A 131 40.37 21.75 27.50
C SER A 131 41.23 21.29 28.68
N LEU A 132 40.84 20.23 29.39
CA LEU A 132 41.65 19.66 30.48
C LEU A 132 42.97 19.10 29.96
N ALA A 133 42.96 18.35 28.85
CA ALA A 133 44.17 17.80 28.24
C ALA A 133 45.14 18.90 27.81
N ALA A 134 44.63 20.02 27.27
CA ALA A 134 45.46 21.18 26.94
C ALA A 134 46.12 21.80 28.19
N VAL A 135 45.40 21.87 29.32
CA VAL A 135 45.98 22.32 30.59
C VAL A 135 47.01 21.32 31.10
N ALA A 136 46.73 20.01 31.07
CA ALA A 136 47.63 18.97 31.55
C ALA A 136 48.98 18.96 30.80
N ARG A 137 48.95 19.09 29.48
CA ARG A 137 50.16 19.19 28.64
C ARG A 137 51.08 20.36 28.99
N ARG A 138 50.55 21.41 29.62
CA ARG A 138 51.38 22.54 30.10
C ARG A 138 52.22 22.18 31.32
N TYR A 139 51.75 21.24 32.14
CA TYR A 139 52.39 20.87 33.41
C TYR A 139 53.08 19.50 33.36
N LEU A 140 52.77 18.66 32.36
CA LEU A 140 53.34 17.34 32.20
C LEU A 140 53.87 17.14 30.76
N PRO A 141 55.20 17.22 30.54
CA PRO A 141 55.81 17.11 29.21
C PRO A 141 55.58 15.76 28.52
N ASP A 142 55.51 14.67 29.30
CA ASP A 142 55.39 13.30 28.79
C ASP A 142 53.92 12.80 28.79
N TYR A 143 52.95 13.72 28.81
CA TYR A 143 51.52 13.39 28.90
C TYR A 143 51.04 12.47 27.77
N ASP A 144 51.43 12.77 26.52
CA ASP A 144 51.03 12.01 25.34
C ASP A 144 51.76 10.64 25.24
N GLU A 145 52.82 10.44 26.03
CA GLU A 145 53.57 9.17 26.10
C GLU A 145 53.03 8.20 27.16
N HIS A 146 52.06 8.64 27.97
CA HIS A 146 51.48 7.83 29.02
C HIS A 146 50.63 6.69 28.41
N PRO A 147 50.83 5.42 28.80
CA PRO A 147 50.21 4.28 28.12
C PRO A 147 48.67 4.30 28.15
N GLU A 148 48.07 4.85 29.20
CA GLU A 148 46.63 5.04 29.33
C GLU A 148 46.08 6.11 28.38
N ILE A 149 46.88 7.12 28.03
CA ILE A 149 46.50 8.16 27.06
C ILE A 149 46.58 7.58 25.64
N GLN A 150 47.65 6.86 25.31
CA GLN A 150 47.79 6.16 24.03
C GLN A 150 46.68 5.13 23.82
N ALA A 151 46.36 4.34 24.86
CA ALA A 151 45.25 3.40 24.80
C ALA A 151 43.88 4.08 24.60
N ALA A 152 43.67 5.26 25.20
CA ALA A 152 42.44 6.01 25.01
C ALA A 152 42.32 6.59 23.58
N ASP A 153 43.41 7.08 23.01
CA ASP A 153 43.46 7.59 21.64
C ASP A 153 43.21 6.47 20.61
N GLU A 154 43.83 5.31 20.78
CA GLU A 154 43.58 4.12 19.94
C GLU A 154 42.09 3.69 20.00
N LEU A 155 41.47 3.72 21.18
CA LEU A 155 40.05 3.41 21.34
C LEU A 155 39.16 4.43 20.62
N LEU A 156 39.48 5.73 20.69
CA LEU A 156 38.76 6.78 19.99
C LEU A 156 38.85 6.64 18.47
N GLU A 157 40.04 6.33 17.95
CA GLU A 157 40.24 6.07 16.52
C GLU A 157 39.45 4.85 16.04
N SER A 158 39.42 3.78 16.85
CA SER A 158 38.64 2.58 16.54
C SER A 158 37.13 2.84 16.52
N ALA A 159 36.63 3.70 17.42
CA ALA A 159 35.21 4.06 17.51
C ALA A 159 34.79 5.01 16.38
N ALA A 160 35.68 5.87 15.89
CA ALA A 160 35.43 6.76 14.75
C ALA A 160 35.20 6.02 13.42
N GLY A 161 35.71 4.79 13.30
CA GLY A 161 35.46 3.90 12.16
C GLY A 161 34.04 3.34 12.08
N ILE A 162 33.23 3.46 13.13
CA ILE A 162 31.84 2.96 13.22
C ILE A 162 30.83 4.08 12.86
N GLY A 163 31.21 4.98 11.95
CA GLY A 163 30.35 6.07 11.51
C GLY A 163 29.09 5.54 10.83
N VAL A 164 27.95 5.54 11.53
CA VAL A 164 26.63 5.47 10.91
C VAL A 164 26.50 6.74 10.07
N LYS A 165 26.66 6.61 8.76
CA LYS A 165 26.36 7.71 7.83
C LYS A 165 24.98 8.21 8.18
N GLN A 166 24.86 9.50 8.49
CA GLN A 166 23.57 10.15 8.67
C GLN A 166 22.73 9.76 7.45
N GLN A 167 21.66 9.03 7.70
CA GLN A 167 20.71 8.70 6.67
C GLN A 167 19.97 10.00 6.38
N GLU A 168 20.51 10.75 5.42
CA GLU A 168 19.85 11.91 4.84
C GLU A 168 18.43 11.48 4.46
N ASP A 169 17.47 12.30 4.87
CA ASP A 169 16.04 12.05 4.72
C ASP A 169 15.76 11.58 3.28
N ILE A 170 15.29 10.34 3.15
CA ILE A 170 14.83 9.81 1.87
C ILE A 170 13.58 10.63 1.53
N VAL A 171 13.79 11.65 0.71
CA VAL A 171 12.71 12.36 0.04
C VAL A 171 12.10 11.36 -0.94
N ASP A 172 10.81 11.08 -0.73
CA ASP A 172 9.93 10.35 -1.65
C ASP A 172 10.19 10.80 -3.09
N SER A 173 10.87 9.95 -3.85
CA SER A 173 10.76 9.87 -5.29
C SER A 173 10.95 8.42 -5.67
N ASP A 174 10.08 7.90 -6.53
CA ASP A 174 10.02 6.52 -7.00
C ASP A 174 11.34 6.03 -7.63
N VAL A 175 12.36 5.72 -6.82
CA VAL A 175 13.65 5.15 -7.26
C VAL A 175 13.64 3.63 -7.01
N GLY A 176 12.57 2.96 -7.42
CA GLY A 176 12.43 1.50 -7.32
C GLY A 176 12.89 0.73 -8.56
N SER A 177 13.05 1.40 -9.71
CA SER A 177 13.16 0.73 -11.02
C SER A 177 14.35 1.16 -11.87
N ARG A 178 15.30 1.95 -11.35
CA ARG A 178 16.43 2.47 -12.13
C ARG A 178 17.51 1.41 -12.35
N ASN A 179 18.02 1.35 -13.57
CA ASN A 179 19.17 0.54 -13.89
C ASN A 179 20.44 1.08 -13.22
N GLN A 180 21.32 0.18 -12.80
CA GLN A 180 22.63 0.58 -12.29
C GLN A 180 23.51 1.12 -13.43
N PRO A 181 24.44 2.05 -13.13
CA PRO A 181 25.37 2.57 -14.13
C PRO A 181 26.19 1.46 -14.78
N GLY A 182 26.23 1.45 -16.10
CA GLY A 182 26.89 0.40 -16.86
C GLY A 182 26.28 0.24 -18.25
N THR A 183 26.74 -0.78 -18.97
CA THR A 183 26.20 -1.10 -20.29
C THR A 183 24.92 -1.93 -20.13
N VAL A 184 23.78 -1.34 -20.50
CA VAL A 184 22.46 -1.97 -20.43
C VAL A 184 21.91 -2.12 -21.84
N THR A 185 21.27 -3.24 -22.13
CA THR A 185 20.60 -3.45 -23.42
C THR A 185 19.39 -2.54 -23.53
N ALA A 186 19.20 -1.89 -24.69
CA ALA A 186 18.16 -0.89 -24.92
C ALA A 186 16.75 -1.32 -24.47
N ILE A 187 16.41 -2.61 -24.59
CA ILE A 187 15.12 -3.16 -24.14
C ILE A 187 14.85 -3.10 -22.64
N TYR A 188 15.89 -2.95 -21.82
CA TYR A 188 15.75 -2.90 -20.37
C TYR A 188 15.79 -1.48 -19.82
N ILE A 189 15.91 -0.47 -20.68
CA ILE A 189 15.99 0.93 -20.28
C ILE A 189 14.57 1.46 -20.15
N GLY A 190 14.24 2.02 -19.00
CA GLY A 190 12.90 2.51 -18.69
C GLY A 190 12.86 4.01 -18.47
N ALA A 191 11.65 4.54 -18.33
CA ALA A 191 11.44 5.90 -17.86
C ALA A 191 12.16 6.14 -16.51
N GLY A 192 12.88 7.25 -16.41
CA GLY A 192 13.68 7.64 -15.25
C GLY A 192 15.12 7.13 -15.24
N ASP A 193 15.56 6.37 -16.24
CA ASP A 193 16.98 6.03 -16.45
C ASP A 193 17.74 7.20 -17.08
N PHE A 194 19.01 7.35 -16.73
CA PHE A 194 19.90 8.32 -17.35
C PHE A 194 20.85 7.62 -18.30
N VAL A 195 20.82 7.96 -19.58
CA VAL A 195 21.68 7.36 -20.60
C VAL A 195 22.64 8.37 -21.19
N LYS A 196 23.83 7.91 -21.58
CA LYS A 196 24.84 8.74 -22.22
C LYS A 196 24.85 8.49 -23.72
N VAL A 197 24.47 9.49 -24.48
CA VAL A 197 24.42 9.45 -25.95
C VAL A 197 25.36 10.50 -26.50
N LYS A 198 26.39 10.09 -27.26
CA LYS A 198 27.38 10.99 -27.87
C LYS A 198 28.04 11.97 -26.88
N GLY A 199 28.23 11.54 -25.63
CA GLY A 199 28.88 12.34 -24.58
C GLY A 199 27.96 13.25 -23.78
N GLN A 200 26.67 13.29 -24.08
CA GLN A 200 25.65 14.02 -23.31
C GLN A 200 24.77 13.04 -22.53
N VAL A 201 24.34 13.43 -21.34
CA VAL A 201 23.46 12.63 -20.47
C VAL A 201 22.02 13.08 -20.67
N PHE A 202 21.13 12.14 -20.89
CA PHE A 202 19.70 12.37 -21.08
C PHE A 202 18.90 11.49 -20.11
N GLU A 203 17.85 12.05 -19.53
CA GLU A 203 16.84 11.31 -18.77
C GLU A 203 15.80 10.76 -19.74
N VAL A 204 15.49 9.46 -19.64
CA VAL A 204 14.47 8.80 -20.43
C VAL A 204 13.10 9.14 -19.85
N GLU A 205 12.23 9.72 -20.66
CA GLU A 205 10.84 10.03 -20.32
C GLU A 205 9.91 8.87 -20.67
N GLU A 206 10.12 8.25 -21.84
CA GLU A 206 9.29 7.16 -22.35
C GLU A 206 10.12 6.20 -23.21
N THR A 207 9.71 4.93 -23.21
CA THR A 207 10.37 3.86 -23.95
C THR A 207 9.33 3.15 -24.81
N ASP A 208 9.56 3.08 -26.11
CA ASP A 208 8.63 2.45 -27.05
C ASP A 208 9.33 1.32 -27.82
N PHE A 209 8.63 0.21 -28.00
CA PHE A 209 9.15 -1.03 -28.58
C PHE A 209 8.35 -1.43 -29.82
N ASP A 210 9.01 -1.44 -30.98
CA ASP A 210 8.47 -1.98 -32.23
C ASP A 210 9.26 -3.23 -32.65
N ASP A 211 8.69 -4.07 -33.52
CA ASP A 211 9.09 -5.45 -33.85
C ASP A 211 10.60 -5.78 -33.93
N HIS A 212 11.51 -4.82 -34.11
CA HIS A 212 12.97 -5.01 -33.98
C HIS A 212 13.77 -3.83 -33.36
N ASP A 213 13.12 -2.72 -32.99
CA ASP A 213 13.75 -1.47 -32.56
C ASP A 213 13.20 -0.93 -31.23
N VAL A 214 14.04 -0.19 -30.51
CA VAL A 214 13.70 0.57 -29.30
C VAL A 214 13.82 2.05 -29.59
N THR A 215 12.82 2.81 -29.20
CA THR A 215 12.84 4.27 -29.20
C THR A 215 12.84 4.78 -27.75
N LEU A 216 13.92 5.44 -27.35
CA LEU A 216 14.03 6.14 -26.07
C LEU A 216 13.68 7.62 -26.30
N TRP A 217 12.61 8.11 -25.69
CA TRP A 217 12.26 9.53 -25.67
C TRP A 217 12.89 10.18 -24.45
N PHE A 218 13.57 11.32 -24.64
CA PHE A 218 14.27 12.02 -23.57
C PHE A 218 13.54 13.29 -23.15
N VAL A 219 13.66 13.61 -21.86
CA VAL A 219 13.21 14.88 -21.30
C VAL A 219 13.91 16.02 -22.05
N GLY A 220 13.13 16.84 -22.75
CA GLY A 220 13.62 17.90 -23.66
C GLY A 220 13.41 17.61 -25.16
N GLY A 221 12.71 16.52 -25.50
CA GLY A 221 12.17 16.27 -26.85
C GLY A 221 13.12 15.61 -27.84
N ASN A 222 14.29 15.16 -27.39
CA ASN A 222 15.20 14.35 -28.20
C ASN A 222 14.81 12.88 -28.14
N ALA A 223 15.13 12.10 -29.17
CA ALA A 223 14.90 10.66 -29.17
C ALA A 223 16.12 9.89 -29.68
N LEU A 224 16.35 8.70 -29.12
CA LEU A 224 17.30 7.74 -29.62
C LEU A 224 16.55 6.49 -30.11
N LYS A 225 16.65 6.22 -31.41
CA LYS A 225 16.21 4.96 -32.00
C LYS A 225 17.40 4.02 -32.21
N CYS A 226 17.32 2.81 -31.70
CA CYS A 226 18.36 1.79 -31.84
C CYS A 226 17.75 0.38 -31.86
N SER A 227 18.54 -0.63 -32.25
CA SER A 227 18.04 -2.01 -32.27
C SER A 227 17.78 -2.53 -30.85
N ALA A 228 16.86 -3.49 -30.71
CA ALA A 228 16.52 -4.14 -29.43
C ALA A 228 17.74 -4.63 -28.63
N GLY A 229 18.76 -5.14 -29.31
CA GLY A 229 20.00 -5.61 -28.67
C GLY A 229 21.08 -4.55 -28.45
N CYS A 230 20.82 -3.27 -28.73
CA CYS A 230 21.84 -2.23 -28.70
C CYS A 230 22.35 -2.00 -27.27
N PRO A 231 23.67 -2.08 -27.00
CA PRO A 231 24.23 -1.69 -25.72
C PRO A 231 24.21 -0.17 -25.57
N VAL A 232 23.55 0.32 -24.54
CA VAL A 232 23.48 1.75 -24.18
C VAL A 232 24.15 1.94 -22.83
N GLU A 233 24.93 3.01 -22.69
CA GLU A 233 25.58 3.37 -21.44
C GLU A 233 24.58 4.07 -20.52
N VAL A 234 24.14 3.39 -19.47
CA VAL A 234 23.38 3.97 -18.36
C VAL A 234 24.36 4.58 -17.36
N VAL A 235 24.04 5.76 -16.87
CA VAL A 235 24.84 6.52 -15.89
C VAL A 235 23.98 6.86 -14.68
N SER A 236 24.63 7.18 -13.56
CA SER A 236 23.90 7.73 -12.41
C SER A 236 23.28 9.09 -12.77
N ALA A 237 22.18 9.43 -12.10
CA ALA A 237 21.61 10.76 -12.16
C ALA A 237 22.73 11.82 -11.97
N PRO A 238 22.84 12.82 -12.85
CA PRO A 238 23.83 13.86 -12.67
C PRO A 238 23.54 14.59 -11.36
N VAL A 239 24.49 14.55 -10.42
CA VAL A 239 24.44 15.40 -9.22
C VAL A 239 24.34 16.82 -9.74
N ALA A 240 23.27 17.53 -9.41
CA ALA A 240 23.05 18.90 -9.82
C ALA A 240 24.19 19.79 -9.27
N ALA A 241 25.28 19.89 -10.02
CA ALA A 241 26.27 20.94 -9.82
C ALA A 241 25.53 22.24 -10.16
N GLY A 242 25.23 23.03 -9.12
CA GLY A 242 24.37 24.21 -9.20
C GLY A 242 24.62 25.04 -10.45
N ILE A 243 23.66 24.99 -11.37
CA ILE A 243 23.59 25.92 -12.49
C ILE A 243 23.25 27.28 -11.88
N LYS A 244 24.29 28.09 -11.70
CA LYS A 244 24.15 29.51 -11.42
C LYS A 244 23.52 30.14 -12.66
N VAL A 245 22.22 30.41 -12.60
CA VAL A 245 21.52 31.21 -13.60
C VAL A 245 22.15 32.60 -13.56
N LYS A 246 22.95 32.96 -14.57
CA LYS A 246 23.27 34.37 -14.81
C LYS A 246 22.06 34.98 -15.50
N GLY A 247 21.38 35.87 -14.79
CA GLY A 247 20.41 36.78 -15.36
C GLY A 247 21.11 37.88 -16.17
N GLU A 248 20.35 38.33 -17.17
CA GLU A 248 20.55 39.42 -18.15
C GLU A 248 21.53 39.17 -19.30
#